data_AF-A0AAY5E9G1-F1
#
_entry.id   AF-A0AAY5E9G1-F1
#
_cell.length_a   1.000
_cell.length_b   1.000
_cell.length_c   1.000
_cell.angle_alpha   90.00
_cell.angle_beta   90.00
_cell.angle_gamma   90.00
#
_symmetry.space_group_name_H-M   'P 1'
#
loop_
_entity.id
_entity.type
_entity.pdbx_description
1 polymer ?
#
loop_
_entity_poly.entity_id
_entity_poly.type
_entity_poly.pdbx_seq_one_letter_code
_entity_poly.pdbx_strand_id
1 'polypeptide(L)'
;HIDMQVNNIKLGDQFYREAIEHCRSYNARLCAERSVRLPFLDSQTGVAQNNCYIWMERHHRGPGVAAGQMYTYPARCWRKKRRLHTSMDPSLHLYVMEPPPPQKKCSMFNIV
;
A
#
# COMPACT_ATOMS: atom_id res chain seq x y z
N HIS A 1 -13.19 -52.59 -7.52
CA HIS A 1 -13.21 -51.58 -8.61
C HIS A 1 -13.57 -50.19 -8.09
N ILE A 2 -14.67 -50.04 -7.33
CA ILE A 2 -15.07 -48.77 -6.70
C ILE A 2 -14.04 -48.28 -5.66
N ASP A 3 -13.48 -49.15 -4.83
CA ASP A 3 -12.45 -48.76 -3.83
C ASP A 3 -11.15 -48.21 -4.46
N MET A 4 -10.79 -48.68 -5.66
CA MET A 4 -9.60 -48.21 -6.38
C MET A 4 -9.82 -46.81 -6.99
N GLN A 5 -11.05 -46.46 -7.35
CA GLN A 5 -11.40 -45.11 -7.81
C GLN A 5 -11.49 -44.12 -6.65
N VAL A 6 -12.06 -44.52 -5.50
CA VAL A 6 -12.10 -43.67 -4.29
C VAL A 6 -10.70 -43.37 -3.76
N ASN A 7 -9.78 -44.34 -3.82
CA ASN A 7 -8.38 -44.12 -3.45
C ASN A 7 -7.65 -43.18 -4.42
N ASN A 8 -7.97 -43.21 -5.72
CA ASN A 8 -7.40 -42.26 -6.70
C ASN A 8 -7.88 -40.82 -6.47
N ILE A 9 -9.15 -40.62 -6.13
CA ILE A 9 -9.69 -39.28 -5.80
C ILE A 9 -9.02 -38.74 -4.54
N LYS A 10 -8.89 -39.57 -3.49
CA LYS A 10 -8.19 -39.18 -2.25
C LYS A 10 -6.71 -38.87 -2.47
N LEU A 11 -6.03 -39.60 -3.36
CA LEU A 11 -4.62 -39.35 -3.69
C LEU A 11 -4.46 -38.05 -4.52
N GLY A 12 -5.38 -37.80 -5.45
CA GLY A 12 -5.45 -36.54 -6.21
C GLY A 12 -5.73 -35.32 -5.32
N ASP A 13 -6.61 -35.47 -4.33
CA ASP A 13 -6.89 -34.43 -3.33
C ASP A 13 -5.67 -34.13 -2.46
N GLN A 14 -4.90 -35.16 -2.06
CA GLN A 14 -3.64 -34.97 -1.33
C GLN A 14 -2.61 -34.22 -2.18
N PHE A 15 -2.43 -34.62 -3.44
CA PHE A 15 -1.51 -33.94 -4.36
C PHE A 15 -1.92 -32.48 -4.62
N TYR A 16 -3.20 -32.21 -4.85
CA TYR A 16 -3.68 -30.84 -5.08
C TYR A 16 -3.54 -29.96 -3.82
N ARG A 17 -3.80 -30.53 -2.64
CA ARG A 17 -3.59 -29.85 -1.36
C ARG A 17 -2.11 -29.52 -1.14
N GLU A 18 -1.21 -30.44 -1.44
CA GLU A 18 0.25 -30.21 -1.38
C GLU A 18 0.68 -29.13 -2.39
N ALA A 19 0.15 -29.16 -3.61
CA ALA A 19 0.43 -28.14 -4.61
C ALA A 19 0.01 -26.74 -4.15
N ILE A 20 -1.18 -26.60 -3.55
CA ILE A 20 -1.64 -25.32 -2.97
C ILE A 20 -0.71 -24.86 -1.84
N GLU A 21 -0.29 -25.78 -0.96
CA GLU A 21 0.58 -25.42 0.16
C GLU A 21 1.98 -25.01 -0.32
N HIS A 22 2.50 -25.65 -1.37
CA HIS A 22 3.72 -25.23 -2.05
C HIS A 22 3.57 -23.84 -2.68
N CYS A 23 2.45 -23.57 -3.37
CA CYS A 23 2.16 -22.24 -3.92
C CYS A 23 2.09 -21.17 -2.82
N ARG A 24 1.44 -21.46 -1.70
CA ARG A 24 1.39 -20.55 -0.54
C ARG A 24 2.77 -20.29 0.03
N SER A 25 3.56 -21.34 0.26
CA SER A 25 4.91 -21.24 0.80
C SER A 25 5.83 -20.43 -0.10
N TYR A 26 5.73 -20.64 -1.42
CA TYR A 26 6.46 -19.86 -2.41
C TYR A 26 6.05 -18.38 -2.40
N ASN A 27 4.74 -18.10 -2.39
CA ASN A 27 4.23 -16.73 -2.33
C ASN A 27 4.67 -16.01 -1.05
N ALA A 28 4.67 -16.70 0.10
CA ALA A 28 5.14 -16.15 1.37
C ALA A 28 6.63 -15.78 1.29
N ARG A 29 7.46 -16.66 0.74
CA ARG A 29 8.88 -16.38 0.53
C ARG A 29 9.10 -15.20 -0.43
N LEU A 30 8.35 -15.15 -1.53
CA LEU A 30 8.40 -14.05 -2.49
C LEU A 30 8.05 -12.70 -1.84
N CYS A 31 7.01 -12.66 -1.00
CA CYS A 31 6.64 -11.46 -0.25
C CYS A 31 7.73 -11.03 0.73
N ALA A 32 8.33 -11.98 1.45
CA ALA A 32 9.44 -11.70 2.36
C ALA A 32 10.63 -11.11 1.62
N GLU A 33 11.10 -11.77 0.55
CA GLU A 33 12.20 -11.27 -0.27
C GLU A 33 11.91 -9.87 -0.85
N ARG A 34 10.68 -9.64 -1.33
CA ARG A 34 10.26 -8.32 -1.83
C ARG A 34 10.37 -7.25 -0.74
N SER A 35 9.93 -7.54 0.48
CA SER A 35 9.97 -6.59 1.59
C SER A 35 11.39 -6.21 2.00
N VAL A 36 12.33 -7.17 1.94
CA VAL A 36 13.74 -6.95 2.29
C VAL A 36 14.48 -6.10 1.24
N ARG A 37 14.05 -6.15 -0.02
CA ARG A 37 14.65 -5.38 -1.12
C ARG A 37 14.11 -3.94 -1.26
N LEU A 38 13.05 -3.59 -0.53
CA LEU A 38 12.51 -2.23 -0.55
C LEU A 38 13.15 -1.36 0.54
N PRO A 39 13.38 -0.06 0.27
CA PRO A 39 13.09 0.67 -0.96
C PRO A 39 14.11 0.39 -2.08
N PHE A 40 13.65 0.42 -3.34
CA PHE A 40 14.52 0.31 -4.51
C PHE A 40 15.12 1.67 -4.85
N LEU A 41 16.44 1.77 -4.99
CA LEU A 41 17.12 3.01 -5.34
C LEU A 41 17.32 3.09 -6.85
N ASP A 42 16.62 4.00 -7.51
CA ASP A 42 16.78 4.26 -8.95
C ASP A 42 18.01 5.14 -9.22
N SER A 43 18.94 4.64 -10.03
CA SER A 43 20.21 5.32 -10.33
C SER A 43 20.04 6.53 -11.25
N GLN A 44 19.02 6.57 -12.09
CA GLN A 44 18.83 7.68 -13.03
C GLN A 44 18.20 8.91 -12.34
N THR A 45 17.22 8.67 -11.45
CA THR A 45 16.47 9.75 -10.77
C THR A 45 16.94 10.03 -9.35
N GLY A 46 17.70 9.11 -8.74
CA GLY A 46 18.08 9.19 -7.33
C GLY A 46 16.92 8.94 -6.37
N VAL A 47 15.76 8.49 -6.86
CA VAL A 47 14.56 8.27 -6.03
C VAL A 47 14.61 6.89 -5.38
N ALA A 48 14.44 6.85 -4.06
CA ALA A 48 14.18 5.62 -3.32
C ALA A 48 12.70 5.21 -3.46
N GLN A 49 12.42 4.40 -4.47
CA GLN A 49 11.08 3.96 -4.85
C GLN A 49 10.52 2.93 -3.86
N ASN A 50 9.25 3.10 -3.55
CA ASN A 50 8.43 2.16 -2.78
C ASN A 50 7.18 1.79 -3.61
N ASN A 51 6.25 1.04 -3.03
CA ASN A 51 4.94 0.83 -3.64
C ASN A 51 4.28 2.19 -3.93
N CYS A 52 3.81 2.37 -5.17
CA CYS A 52 3.13 3.57 -5.63
C CYS A 52 1.67 3.26 -6.01
N TYR A 53 0.85 4.30 -6.09
CA TYR A 53 -0.58 4.21 -6.40
C TYR A 53 -0.96 4.99 -7.66
N ILE A 54 0.02 5.20 -8.55
CA ILE A 54 -0.16 5.94 -9.80
C ILE A 54 -0.92 5.13 -10.85
N TRP A 55 -0.84 3.80 -10.75
CA TRP A 55 -1.52 2.87 -11.64
C TRP A 55 -2.95 2.66 -11.15
N MET A 56 -3.92 3.11 -11.94
CA MET A 56 -5.34 3.02 -11.62
C MET A 56 -6.09 2.38 -12.77
N GLU A 57 -6.93 1.39 -12.46
CA GLU A 57 -7.75 0.69 -13.45
C GLU A 57 -8.88 1.55 -14.01
N ARG A 58 -9.39 1.19 -15.19
CA ARG A 58 -10.47 1.92 -15.88
C ARG A 58 -11.74 2.03 -15.04
N HIS A 59 -12.08 1.02 -14.25
CA HIS A 59 -13.28 1.05 -13.39
C HIS A 59 -13.13 1.99 -12.18
N HIS A 60 -11.91 2.45 -11.85
CA HIS A 60 -11.70 3.49 -10.85
C HIS A 60 -11.94 4.90 -11.40
N ARG A 61 -12.11 5.05 -12.72
CA ARG A 61 -12.36 6.34 -13.36
C ARG A 61 -13.80 6.79 -13.06
N GLY A 62 -13.94 7.83 -12.26
CA GLY A 62 -15.19 8.52 -12.01
C GLY A 62 -15.38 9.75 -12.91
N PRO A 63 -16.58 10.36 -12.91
CA PRO A 63 -16.82 11.65 -13.57
C PRO A 63 -15.98 12.76 -12.92
N GLY A 64 -15.66 13.81 -13.67
CA GLY A 64 -15.02 15.01 -13.13
C GLY A 64 -15.88 15.68 -12.05
N VAL A 65 -15.24 16.13 -10.96
CA VAL A 65 -15.92 16.78 -9.83
C VAL A 65 -15.78 18.30 -9.84
N ALA A 66 -14.75 18.83 -10.50
CA ALA A 66 -14.52 20.26 -10.67
C ALA A 66 -14.78 20.72 -12.12
N ALA A 67 -15.07 22.01 -12.30
CA ALA A 67 -15.26 22.60 -13.63
C ALA A 67 -14.01 22.37 -14.51
N GLY A 68 -14.22 21.89 -15.74
CA GLY A 68 -13.14 21.55 -16.68
C GLY A 68 -12.48 20.19 -16.44
N GLN A 69 -12.86 19.45 -15.40
CA GLN A 69 -12.32 18.12 -15.15
C GLN A 69 -13.09 17.06 -15.95
N MET A 70 -12.39 16.27 -16.78
CA MET A 70 -13.01 15.16 -17.51
C MET A 70 -13.23 13.93 -16.63
N TYR A 71 -12.25 13.60 -15.78
CA TYR A 71 -12.26 12.40 -14.96
C TYR A 71 -11.71 12.65 -13.56
N THR A 72 -12.21 11.89 -12.58
CA THR A 72 -11.70 11.85 -11.22
C THR A 72 -11.29 10.43 -10.86
N TYR A 73 -10.26 10.28 -10.02
CA TYR A 73 -9.85 8.99 -9.48
C TYR A 73 -9.88 9.02 -7.94
N PRO A 74 -9.98 7.85 -7.26
CA PRO A 74 -10.01 7.78 -5.81
C PRO A 74 -8.74 8.39 -5.20
N ALA A 75 -8.92 9.45 -4.40
CA ALA A 75 -7.81 10.09 -3.72
C ALA A 75 -7.48 9.36 -2.40
N ARG A 76 -6.19 9.19 -2.12
CA ARG A 76 -5.74 8.60 -0.85
C ARG A 76 -5.64 9.68 0.23
N CYS A 77 -6.31 9.45 1.34
CA CYS A 77 -6.18 10.28 2.53
C CYS A 77 -4.76 10.12 3.11
N TRP A 78 -4.09 11.24 3.38
CA TRP A 78 -2.83 11.25 4.10
C TRP A 78 -2.86 12.23 5.26
N ARG A 79 -1.99 11.99 6.25
CA ARG A 79 -1.84 12.85 7.42
C ARG A 79 -0.37 13.10 7.67
N LYS A 80 0.03 14.38 7.66
CA LYS A 80 1.37 14.77 8.07
C LYS A 80 1.53 14.55 9.57
N LYS A 81 2.55 13.81 9.99
CA LYS A 81 2.90 13.70 11.42
C LYS A 81 3.37 15.08 11.91
N ARG A 82 2.85 15.53 13.05
CA ARG A 82 3.30 16.77 13.70
C ARG A 82 4.71 16.53 14.25
N ARG A 83 5.65 17.44 14.01
CA ARG A 83 6.95 17.39 14.68
C ARG A 83 6.73 17.80 16.13
N LEU A 84 7.14 16.96 17.08
CA LEU A 84 7.27 17.36 18.48
C LEU A 84 8.41 18.37 18.54
N HIS A 85 8.12 19.61 18.88
CA HIS A 85 9.15 20.58 19.20
C HIS A 85 9.63 20.22 20.61
N THR A 86 10.82 19.65 20.75
CA THR A 86 11.49 19.55 22.05
C THR A 86 11.98 20.95 22.42
N SER A 87 11.08 21.78 22.94
CA SER A 87 11.44 23.06 23.55
C SER A 87 10.69 23.17 24.88
N MET A 88 11.34 22.74 25.96
CA MET A 88 10.99 23.19 27.30
C MET A 88 12.31 23.50 28.00
N ASP A 89 12.85 24.69 27.71
CA ASP A 89 13.44 25.50 28.79
C ASP A 89 12.23 26.00 29.61
N PRO A 90 12.14 25.71 30.92
CA PRO A 90 11.03 26.13 31.78
C PRO A 90 10.76 27.64 31.82
N SER A 91 11.65 28.48 31.28
CA SER A 91 11.64 29.93 31.50
C SER A 91 10.81 30.74 30.49
N LEU A 92 10.36 30.16 29.37
CA LEU A 92 9.65 30.90 28.31
C LEU A 92 8.24 30.36 28.06
N HIS A 93 7.35 30.67 29.01
CA HIS A 93 5.92 30.39 28.94
C HIS A 93 5.22 31.40 28.00
N LEU A 94 5.47 31.32 26.70
CA LEU A 94 4.75 32.11 25.69
C LEU A 94 3.60 31.27 25.12
N TYR A 95 2.38 31.70 25.48
CA TYR A 95 1.05 31.28 25.01
C TYR A 95 1.06 30.35 23.78
N VAL A 96 0.84 29.06 24.02
CA VAL A 96 0.48 28.11 22.98
C VAL A 96 -0.98 28.37 22.63
N MET A 97 -1.22 29.18 21.59
CA MET A 97 -2.50 29.09 20.87
C MET A 97 -2.66 27.65 20.40
N GLU A 98 -3.80 27.04 20.76
CA GLU A 98 -4.14 25.70 20.30
C GLU A 98 -4.15 25.70 18.76
N PRO A 99 -3.28 24.91 18.10
CA PRO A 99 -3.22 24.92 16.65
C PRO A 99 -4.49 24.25 16.08
N PRO A 100 -5.02 24.74 14.94
CA PRO A 100 -6.22 24.17 14.32
C PRO A 100 -6.05 22.67 14.03
N PRO A 101 -7.16 21.90 14.02
CA PRO A 101 -7.11 20.45 13.84
C PRO A 101 -6.40 20.09 12.53
N PRO A 102 -5.60 19.01 12.53
CA PRO A 102 -4.78 18.64 11.37
C PRO A 102 -5.67 18.33 10.18
N GLN A 103 -5.63 19.19 9.16
CA GLN A 103 -6.34 18.99 7.90
C GLN A 103 -5.86 17.68 7.27
N LYS A 104 -6.78 16.72 7.09
CA LYS A 104 -6.57 15.58 6.19
C LYS A 104 -6.40 16.18 4.81
N LYS A 105 -5.20 16.13 4.26
CA LYS A 105 -4.98 16.50 2.88
C LYS A 105 -5.20 15.22 2.06
N CYS A 106 -5.97 15.32 1.00
CA CYS A 106 -6.01 14.31 -0.06
C CYS A 106 -4.97 14.78 -1.07
N SER A 107 -3.96 13.96 -1.36
CA SER A 107 -2.92 14.36 -2.30
C SER A 107 -3.55 14.31 -3.68
N MET A 108 -3.73 15.46 -4.33
CA MET A 108 -3.67 15.47 -5.79
C MET A 108 -2.23 15.08 -6.12
N PHE A 109 -2.05 13.90 -6.71
CA PHE A 109 -0.76 13.50 -7.26
C PHE A 109 -0.45 14.46 -8.41
N ASN A 110 0.41 15.45 -8.17
CA ASN A 110 1.11 16.13 -9.26
C ASN A 110 2.20 15.16 -9.71
N ILE A 111 1.96 14.47 -10.82
CA ILE A 111 3.03 13.85 -11.59
C ILE A 111 3.78 15.02 -12.23
N VAL A 112 5.07 15.14 -11.93
CA VAL A 112 5.99 16.04 -12.64
C VAL A 112 6.17 15.54 -14.06
#